data_AF-A0A7G8UR60-F1
#
_entry.id   AF-A0A7G8UR60-F1
#
_cell.length_a   1.000
_cell.length_b   1.000
_cell.length_c   1.000
_cell.angle_alpha   90.00
_cell.angle_beta   90.00
_cell.angle_gamma   90.00
#
_symmetry.space_group_name_H-M   'P 1'
#
loop_
_entity.id
_entity.type
_entity.pdbx_description
1 polymer ?
#
loop_
_entity_poly.entity_id
_entity_poly.type
_entity_poly.pdbx_seq_one_letter_code
_entity_poly.pdbx_strand_id
1 'polypeptide(L)'
;MKINETNRIGGTNPYQKQSEFRAEGAKKAKQKDEVQISAAAKEMLTTSKVNGTERADKLQQLKQSVASGTYHVDAGKIAEKLLPYLRQ
;
A
#
# COMPACT_ATOMS: atom_id res chain seq x y z
N MET A 1 44.65 6.33 -64.39
CA MET A 1 43.22 6.57 -64.13
C MET A 1 42.94 6.31 -62.66
N LYS A 2 42.37 7.29 -61.94
CA LYS A 2 41.91 7.14 -60.55
C LYS A 2 40.56 6.45 -60.56
N ILE A 3 40.42 5.36 -59.83
CA ILE A 3 39.15 4.66 -59.65
C ILE A 3 38.88 4.67 -58.15
N ASN A 4 38.03 5.60 -57.71
CA ASN A 4 37.56 5.62 -56.33
C ASN A 4 36.52 4.50 -56.20
N GLU A 5 36.84 3.46 -55.43
CA GLU A 5 35.89 2.39 -55.14
C GLU A 5 34.73 2.94 -54.29
N THR A 6 33.60 3.14 -54.94
CA THR A 6 32.30 3.33 -54.30
C THR A 6 31.82 1.99 -53.76
N ASN A 7 32.30 1.60 -52.59
CA ASN A 7 31.64 0.54 -51.82
C ASN A 7 31.85 0.69 -50.31
N ARG A 8 31.38 1.79 -49.71
CA ARG A 8 31.11 1.81 -48.26
C ARG A 8 29.74 1.20 -47.99
N ILE A 9 29.60 -0.08 -48.29
CA ILE A 9 28.52 -0.91 -47.78
C ILE A 9 28.83 -1.26 -46.33
N GLY A 10 28.01 -0.74 -45.41
CA GLY A 10 27.71 -1.36 -44.12
C GLY A 10 28.90 -1.75 -43.24
N GLY A 11 29.68 -0.77 -42.75
CA GLY A 11 30.59 -0.97 -41.62
C GLY A 11 29.81 -1.20 -40.32
N THR A 12 29.21 -2.38 -40.18
CA THR A 12 28.62 -2.82 -38.92
C THR A 12 29.74 -3.31 -38.03
N ASN A 13 30.26 -2.43 -37.16
CA ASN A 13 31.23 -2.81 -36.12
C ASN A 13 30.55 -3.74 -35.10
N PRO A 14 30.87 -5.05 -35.07
CA PRO A 14 30.24 -5.97 -34.12
C PRO A 14 30.63 -5.66 -32.67
N TYR A 15 31.78 -5.00 -32.47
CA TYR A 15 32.29 -4.65 -31.16
C TYR A 15 31.55 -3.47 -30.49
N GLN A 16 30.97 -2.54 -31.26
CA GLN A 16 30.18 -1.43 -30.70
C GLN A 16 28.83 -1.91 -30.15
N LYS A 17 28.20 -2.91 -30.79
CA LYS A 17 26.98 -3.52 -30.27
C LYS A 17 27.17 -4.25 -28.94
N GLN A 18 28.38 -4.76 -28.67
CA GLN A 18 28.65 -5.46 -27.41
C GLN A 18 28.81 -4.52 -26.21
N SER A 19 29.23 -3.26 -26.42
CA SER A 19 29.21 -2.22 -25.38
C SER A 19 27.79 -1.76 -25.04
N GLU A 20 26.91 -1.64 -26.04
CA GLU A 20 25.50 -1.26 -25.83
C GLU A 20 24.74 -2.36 -25.08
N PHE A 21 24.98 -3.64 -25.41
CA PHE A 21 24.35 -4.77 -24.72
C PHE A 21 24.76 -4.91 -23.25
N ARG A 22 25.95 -4.42 -22.86
CA ARG A 22 26.43 -4.44 -21.47
C ARG A 22 25.88 -3.28 -20.63
N ALA A 23 25.50 -2.15 -21.26
CA ALA A 23 24.91 -1.01 -20.56
C ALA A 23 23.45 -1.25 -20.14
N GLU A 24 22.71 -2.08 -20.88
CA GLU A 24 21.32 -2.46 -20.56
C GLU A 24 21.21 -3.40 -19.33
N GLY A 25 22.29 -4.13 -19.00
CA GLY A 25 22.27 -5.14 -17.92
C GLY A 25 22.47 -4.62 -16.50
N ALA A 26 22.83 -3.35 -16.32
CA ALA A 26 23.36 -2.84 -15.05
C ALA A 26 22.45 -1.84 -14.30
N LYS A 27 21.14 -1.90 -14.50
CA LYS A 27 20.16 -1.15 -13.67
C LYS A 27 19.14 -2.05 -13.00
N LYS A 28 19.58 -3.14 -12.39
CA LYS A 28 18.79 -3.74 -11.30
C LYS A 28 18.98 -2.85 -10.08
N ALA A 29 18.09 -1.88 -9.90
CA ALA A 29 17.99 -1.11 -8.67
C ALA A 29 18.02 -2.10 -7.49
N LYS A 30 18.89 -1.84 -6.51
CA LYS A 30 18.94 -2.60 -5.24
C LYS A 30 17.49 -2.77 -4.76
N GLN A 31 17.04 -4.02 -4.62
CA GLN A 31 15.77 -4.27 -3.94
C GLN A 31 15.88 -3.64 -2.56
N LYS A 32 14.99 -2.68 -2.29
CA LYS A 32 14.82 -2.13 -0.95
C LYS A 32 14.00 -3.14 -0.17
N ASP A 33 14.43 -3.42 1.04
CA ASP A 33 13.61 -4.18 1.97
C ASP A 33 12.42 -3.29 2.36
N GLU A 34 11.24 -3.63 1.84
CA GLU A 34 9.99 -2.95 2.13
C GLU A 34 9.02 -3.93 2.81
N VAL A 35 8.44 -3.50 3.93
CA VAL A 35 7.38 -4.24 4.61
C VAL A 35 6.04 -3.76 4.06
N GLN A 36 5.34 -4.62 3.31
CA GLN A 36 4.01 -4.32 2.77
C GLN A 36 2.93 -5.08 3.54
N ILE A 37 1.80 -4.41 3.81
CA ILE A 37 0.60 -5.07 4.34
C ILE A 37 0.06 -6.04 3.28
N SER A 38 -0.16 -7.29 3.68
CA SER A 38 -0.64 -8.35 2.77
C SER A 38 -2.00 -8.02 2.17
N ALA A 39 -2.27 -8.52 0.96
CA ALA A 39 -3.56 -8.33 0.29
C ALA A 39 -4.73 -8.84 1.17
N ALA A 40 -4.57 -10.01 1.79
CA ALA A 40 -5.56 -10.57 2.72
C ALA A 40 -5.81 -9.67 3.95
N ALA A 41 -4.76 -9.06 4.53
CA ALA A 41 -4.93 -8.13 5.65
C ALA A 41 -5.63 -6.83 5.23
N LYS A 42 -5.40 -6.34 4.01
CA LYS A 42 -6.13 -5.21 3.45
C LYS A 42 -7.61 -5.54 3.24
N GLU A 43 -7.90 -6.72 2.69
CA GLU A 43 -9.29 -7.18 2.52
C GLU A 43 -10.01 -7.31 3.87
N MET A 44 -9.37 -7.92 4.86
CA MET A 44 -9.92 -8.04 6.22
C MET A 44 -10.18 -6.67 6.87
N LEU A 45 -9.32 -5.67 6.64
CA LEU A 45 -9.57 -4.29 7.09
C LEU A 45 -10.79 -3.68 6.40
N THR A 46 -10.99 -3.95 5.11
CA THR A 46 -12.15 -3.43 4.37
C THR A 46 -13.46 -4.10 4.79
N THR A 47 -13.46 -5.40 5.09
CA THR A 47 -14.63 -6.09 5.64
C THR A 47 -14.90 -5.69 7.09
N SER A 48 -13.85 -5.30 7.82
CA SER A 48 -13.93 -4.70 9.15
C SER A 48 -14.36 -3.24 9.12
N LYS A 49 -14.87 -2.70 8.01
CA LYS A 49 -15.55 -1.39 8.03
C LYS A 49 -16.81 -1.52 8.87
N VAL A 50 -16.64 -1.31 10.18
CA VAL A 50 -17.64 -1.17 11.26
C VAL A 50 -18.63 -0.01 11.01
N ASN A 51 -18.70 0.52 9.79
CA ASN A 51 -19.55 1.65 9.40
C ASN A 51 -20.82 1.15 8.69
N GLY A 52 -21.48 0.14 9.27
CA GLY A 52 -22.82 -0.24 8.88
C GLY A 52 -23.84 0.84 9.26
N THR A 53 -24.97 0.87 8.57
CA THR A 53 -26.14 1.70 8.89
C THR A 53 -26.55 1.59 10.36
N GLU A 54 -26.44 0.39 10.92
CA GLU A 54 -26.72 0.11 12.34
C GLU A 54 -25.87 0.94 13.32
N ARG A 55 -24.63 1.30 12.94
CA ARG A 55 -23.79 2.19 13.76
C ARG A 55 -24.28 3.62 13.72
N ALA A 56 -24.75 4.09 12.57
CA ALA A 56 -25.31 5.43 12.43
C ALA A 56 -26.58 5.58 13.29
N ASP A 57 -27.45 4.58 13.28
CA ASP A 57 -28.67 4.57 14.10
C ASP A 57 -28.35 4.56 15.61
N LYS A 58 -27.42 3.69 16.03
CA LYS A 58 -26.94 3.67 17.43
C LYS A 58 -26.34 5.00 17.85
N LEU A 59 -25.59 5.66 16.96
CA LEU A 59 -25.00 6.96 17.24
C LEU A 59 -26.06 8.05 17.38
N GLN A 60 -27.11 8.02 16.56
CA GLN A 60 -28.21 8.97 16.63
C GLN A 60 -28.99 8.81 17.96
N GLN A 61 -29.33 7.58 18.33
CA GLN A 61 -29.97 7.29 19.62
C GLN A 61 -29.12 7.74 20.81
N LEU A 62 -27.81 7.49 20.74
CA LEU A 62 -26.86 7.94 21.76
C LEU A 62 -26.85 9.46 21.89
N LYS A 63 -26.76 10.19 20.77
CA LYS A 63 -26.79 11.66 20.75
C LYS A 63 -28.06 12.20 21.39
N GLN A 64 -29.21 11.61 21.10
CA GLN A 64 -30.49 12.02 21.69
C GLN A 64 -30.55 11.76 23.20
N SER A 65 -30.01 10.62 23.65
CA SER A 65 -29.95 10.27 25.09
C SER A 65 -29.04 11.24 25.86
N VAL A 66 -27.93 11.65 25.26
CA VAL A 66 -27.02 12.66 25.85
C VAL A 66 -27.68 14.03 25.89
N ALA A 67 -28.31 14.46 24.80
CA ALA A 67 -28.98 15.76 24.72
C ALA A 67 -30.17 15.88 25.70
N SER A 68 -30.88 14.79 25.95
CA SER A 68 -31.98 14.73 26.93
C SER A 68 -31.51 14.57 28.38
N GLY A 69 -30.20 14.41 28.62
CA GLY A 69 -29.63 14.20 29.96
C GLY A 69 -29.95 12.84 30.58
N THR A 70 -30.52 11.91 29.81
CA THR A 70 -30.90 10.55 30.27
C THR A 70 -29.77 9.54 30.10
N TYR A 71 -28.67 9.93 29.44
CA TYR A 71 -27.52 9.07 29.24
C TYR A 71 -26.73 8.89 30.54
N HIS A 72 -26.74 7.67 31.07
CA HIS A 72 -25.99 7.29 32.26
C HIS A 72 -24.73 6.50 31.88
N VAL A 73 -23.59 6.92 32.40
CA VAL A 73 -22.30 6.26 32.19
C VAL A 73 -22.05 5.28 33.33
N ASP A 74 -22.16 3.99 33.02
CA ASP A 74 -21.90 2.92 33.99
C ASP A 74 -20.39 2.65 34.14
N ALA A 75 -19.88 2.83 35.35
CA ALA A 75 -18.45 2.64 35.65
C ALA A 75 -17.99 1.18 35.50
N GLY A 76 -18.86 0.21 35.77
CA GLY A 76 -18.57 -1.21 35.59
C GLY A 76 -18.37 -1.56 34.11
N LYS A 77 -19.20 -1.00 33.22
CA LYS A 77 -19.05 -1.15 31.77
C LYS A 77 -17.76 -0.52 31.25
N ILE A 78 -17.33 0.61 31.82
CA ILE A 78 -16.04 1.21 31.48
C ILE A 78 -14.90 0.25 31.85
N ALA A 79 -14.92 -0.25 33.09
CA ALA A 79 -13.90 -1.19 33.56
C ALA A 79 -13.85 -2.44 32.69
N GLU A 80 -15.00 -3.05 32.38
CA GLU A 80 -15.10 -4.23 31.52
C GLU A 80 -14.47 -4.01 30.13
N LYS A 81 -14.67 -2.82 29.54
CA LYS A 81 -14.08 -2.48 28.23
C LYS A 81 -12.58 -2.18 28.30
N LEU A 82 -12.09 -1.70 29.44
CA LEU A 82 -10.66 -1.44 29.65
C LEU A 82 -9.88 -2.69 30.05
N LEU A 83 -10.52 -3.65 30.73
CA LEU A 83 -9.88 -4.88 31.24
C LEU A 83 -9.00 -5.63 30.22
N PRO A 84 -9.41 -5.83 28.95
CA PRO A 84 -8.59 -6.56 27.96
C PRO A 84 -7.25 -5.90 27.66
N TYR A 85 -7.13 -4.59 27.87
CA TYR A 85 -5.90 -3.82 27.62
C TYR A 85 -5.01 -3.70 28.85
N LEU A 86 -5.55 -3.99 30.03
CA LEU A 86 -4.86 -3.88 31.32
C LEU A 86 -4.33 -5.24 31.82
N ARG A 87 -4.86 -6.35 31.29
CA ARG A 87 -4.34 -7.70 31.56
C ARG A 87 -3.30 -8.08 30.50
N GLN A 88 -2.06 -7.67 30.73
CA GLN A 88 -0.87 -8.27 30.13
C GLN A 88 -0.26 -9.28 31.10
#